data_AF-A0A353PBX7-F1
#
_entry.id   AF-A0A353PBX7-F1
#
_cell.length_a   1.000
_cell.length_b   1.000
_cell.length_c   1.000
_cell.angle_alpha   90.00
_cell.angle_beta   90.00
_cell.angle_gamma   90.00
#
_symmetry.space_group_name_H-M   'P 1'
#
loop_
_entity.id
_entity.type
_entity.pdbx_description
1 polymer ?
#
loop_
_entity_poly.entity_id
_entity_poly.type
_entity_poly.pdbx_seq_one_letter_code
_entity_poly.pdbx_strand_id
1 'polypeptide(L)' 'MRPTTLESPPLRHLLTIDGLSRTQIVSILDLAESFLPVGERAVKKVPLLRGKTVVNLFFEP' A
#
# COMPACT_ATOMS: atom_id res chain seq x y z
N MET A 1 -2.01 21.78 23.65
CA MET A 1 -2.50 20.38 23.70
C MET A 1 -3.08 20.06 22.34
N ARG A 2 -2.40 19.27 21.50
CA ARG A 2 -2.88 18.89 20.15
C ARG A 2 -3.66 17.56 20.27
N PRO A 3 -4.80 17.40 19.57
CA PRO A 3 -5.62 16.20 19.66
C PRO A 3 -4.95 14.99 19.01
N THR A 4 -5.07 13.84 19.66
CA THR A 4 -4.53 12.52 19.28
C THR A 4 -5.47 11.83 18.28
N THR A 5 -5.61 12.35 17.06
CA THR A 5 -6.15 11.54 15.96
C THR A 5 -5.01 10.73 15.35
N LEU A 6 -5.06 9.41 15.56
CA LEU A 6 -4.13 8.39 15.02
C LEU A 6 -4.25 8.24 13.50
N GLU A 7 -4.36 9.32 12.74
CA GLU A 7 -4.26 9.28 11.29
C GLU A 7 -2.83 9.66 10.92
N SER A 8 -1.98 8.65 10.84
CA SER A 8 -0.71 8.80 10.13
C SER A 8 -1.05 9.22 8.71
N PRO A 9 -0.48 10.31 8.17
CA PRO A 9 -0.72 10.70 6.79
C PRO A 9 -0.41 9.50 5.87
N PRO A 10 -1.16 9.32 4.77
CA PRO A 10 -0.95 8.19 3.87
C PRO A 10 0.52 8.15 3.44
N LEU A 11 1.11 6.96 3.48
CA LEU A 11 2.50 6.71 3.08
C LEU A 11 2.75 7.26 1.68
N ARG A 12 3.32 8.47 1.62
CA ARG A 12 3.55 9.20 0.35
C ARG A 12 4.71 8.61 -0.43
N HIS A 13 5.74 8.16 0.28
CA HIS A 13 6.92 7.50 -0.26
C HIS A 13 7.30 6.33 0.66
N LEU A 14 7.53 5.14 0.10
CA LEU A 14 8.07 3.98 0.80
C LEU A 14 9.48 3.73 0.26
N LEU A 15 10.49 4.33 0.92
CA LEU A 15 11.89 4.24 0.50
C LEU A 15 12.68 3.25 1.37
N THR A 16 12.29 3.11 2.63
CA THR A 16 12.85 2.17 3.62
C THR A 16 11.74 1.72 4.56
N ILE A 17 11.96 0.60 5.26
CA ILE A 17 11.12 0.17 6.39
C ILE A 17 11.49 0.90 7.69
N ASP A 18 12.65 1.56 7.74
CA ASP A 18 13.07 2.34 8.90
C ASP A 18 12.07 3.48 9.16
N GLY A 19 11.66 3.61 10.43
CA GLY A 19 10.65 4.59 10.83
C GLY A 19 9.20 4.13 10.65
N LEU A 20 8.96 2.94 10.07
CA LEU A 20 7.63 2.31 10.14
C LEU A 20 7.45 1.65 11.51
N SER A 21 6.34 1.97 12.17
CA SER A 21 5.92 1.23 13.36
C SER A 21 5.49 -0.19 12.99
N ARG A 22 5.60 -1.12 13.95
CA ARG A 22 5.08 -2.49 13.81
C ARG A 22 3.63 -2.51 13.32
N THR A 23 2.78 -1.63 13.86
CA THR A 23 1.37 -1.56 13.49
C THR A 23 1.19 -1.22 12.01
N GLN A 24 1.95 -0.24 11.48
CA GLN A 24 1.88 0.13 10.07
C GLN A 24 2.33 -1.02 9.16
N ILE A 25 3.40 -1.72 9.53
CA ILE A 25 3.89 -2.87 8.77
C ILE A 25 2.80 -3.95 8.71
N VAL A 26 2.24 -4.32 9.86
CA VAL A 26 1.19 -5.35 9.94
C VAL A 26 -0.03 -4.93 9.12
N SER A 27 -0.48 -3.68 9.21
CA SER A 27 -1.62 -3.20 8.41
C SER A 27 -1.39 -3.29 6.89
N ILE A 28 -0.16 -3.07 6.41
CA ILE A 28 0.18 -3.25 4.99
C ILE A 28 0.10 -4.73 4.60
N LEU A 29 0.59 -5.62 5.46
CA LEU A 29 0.55 -7.07 5.24
C LEU A 29 -0.88 -7.62 5.24
N ASP A 30 -1.70 -7.22 6.22
CA ASP A 30 -3.12 -7.60 6.30
C ASP A 30 -3.89 -7.12 5.06
N LEU A 31 -3.60 -5.89 4.60
CA LEU A 31 -4.17 -5.38 3.36
C LEU A 31 -3.73 -6.24 2.16
N ALA A 32 -2.46 -6.58 2.03
CA ALA A 32 -1.97 -7.43 0.95
C ALA A 32 -2.63 -8.82 0.95
N GLU A 33 -2.83 -9.43 2.12
CA GLU A 33 -3.51 -10.72 2.26
C GLU A 33 -4.96 -10.67 1.72
N SER A 34 -5.68 -9.56 1.97
CA SER A 34 -7.04 -9.38 1.45
C SER A 34 -7.13 -9.34 -0.09
N PHE A 35 -6.02 -9.11 -0.79
CA PHE A 35 -5.94 -9.10 -2.26
C PHE A 35 -5.57 -10.47 -2.85
N LEU A 36 -5.14 -11.46 -2.05
CA LEU A 36 -4.83 -12.81 -2.55
C LEU A 36 -6.03 -13.46 -3.28
N PRO A 37 -7.28 -13.40 -2.77
CA PRO A 37 -8.43 -14.00 -3.45
C PRO A 37 -8.82 -13.29 -4.77
N VAL A 38 -8.28 -12.11 -5.04
CA VAL A 38 -8.55 -11.34 -6.26
C VAL A 38 -7.80 -11.93 -7.47
N GLY A 39 -6.66 -12.60 -7.24
CA GLY A 39 -5.87 -13.24 -8.30
C GLY A 39 -6.56 -14.45 -8.96
N GLU A 40 -7.49 -15.09 -8.27
CA GLU A 40 -8.20 -16.30 -8.71
C GLU A 40 -9.49 -16.01 -9.49
N ARG A 41 -10.01 -14.77 -9.45
CA ARG A 41 -11.24 -14.37 -10.16
C ARG A 41 -10.90 -13.86 -11.56
N ALA A 42 -11.68 -14.31 -12.56
CA ALA A 42 -11.50 -13.99 -13.98
C ALA A 42 -11.55 -12.47 -14.31
N VAL A 43 -12.01 -11.62 -13.39
CA VAL A 43 -12.03 -10.16 -13.56
C VAL A 43 -10.85 -9.54 -12.80
N LYS A 44 -9.68 -9.49 -13.45
CA LYS A 44 -8.41 -8.91 -12.96
C LYS A 44 -8.41 -7.37 -12.73
N LYS A 45 -9.57 -6.71 -12.68
CA LYS A 45 -9.67 -5.25 -12.61
C LYS A 45 -10.29 -4.81 -11.29
N VAL A 46 -9.45 -4.63 -10.28
CA VAL A 46 -9.83 -3.88 -9.08
C VAL A 46 -9.97 -2.40 -9.48
N PRO A 47 -11.13 -1.76 -9.24
CA PRO A 47 -11.41 -0.40 -9.74
C PRO A 47 -10.54 0.69 -9.10
N LEU A 48 -9.81 0.37 -8.02
CA LEU A 48 -9.04 1.30 -7.19
C LEU A 48 -8.00 2.14 -7.95
N LEU A 49 -7.41 1.60 -9.03
CA LEU A 49 -6.41 2.31 -9.83
C LEU A 49 -6.94 2.84 -11.18
N ARG A 50 -8.26 2.85 -11.39
CA ARG A 50 -8.84 3.34 -12.65
C ARG A 50 -8.48 4.81 -12.86
N GLY A 51 -7.92 5.13 -14.03
CA GLY A 51 -7.46 6.48 -14.35
C GLY A 51 -6.14 6.87 -13.68
N LYS A 52 -5.42 5.91 -13.07
CA LYS A 52 -4.06 6.08 -12.55
C LYS A 52 -3.06 5.31 -13.41
N THR A 53 -1.89 5.90 -13.63
CA THR A 53 -0.75 5.27 -14.30
C THR A 53 0.35 5.05 -13.27
N VAL A 54 0.82 3.81 -13.13
CA VAL A 54 1.97 3.44 -12.30
C VAL A 54 3.16 3.23 -13.24
N VAL A 55 4.28 3.88 -12.94
CA VAL A 55 5.49 3.83 -13.77
C VAL A 55 6.57 3.06 -13.02
N ASN A 56 7.07 2.00 -13.64
CA ASN A 56 8.23 1.25 -13.16
C ASN A 56 9.49 1.81 -13.82
N LEU A 57 10.41 2.33 -13.01
CA LEU A 57 11.67 2.93 -13.48
C LEU A 57 12.84 2.18 -12.85
N PHE A 58 13.44 1.27 -13.61
CA PHE A 58 14.61 0.48 -13.21
C PHE A 58 15.81 0.91 -14.05
N PHE A 59 16.95 1.16 -13.41
CA PHE A 59 18.22 1.50 -14.07
C PHE A 59 19.16 0.30 -14.22
N GLU A 60 18.82 -0.81 -13.56
CA GLU A 60 19.58 -2.06 -13.53
C GLU A 60 18.62 -3.25 -13.77
N PRO A 61 19.08 -4.36 -14.38
CA PRO A 61 18.28 -5.56 -14.60
C PRO A 61 17.83 -6.28 -13.32
#